data_AF-A0A0K2JZW4-F1
#
_entry.id   AF-A0A0K2JZW4-F1
#
_cell.length_a   1.000
_cell.length_b   1.000
_cell.length_c   1.000
_cell.angle_alpha   90.00
_cell.angle_beta   90.00
_cell.angle_gamma   90.00
#
_symmetry.space_group_name_H-M   'P 1'
#
loop_
_entity.id
_entity.type
_entity.pdbx_description
1 polymer ?
#
loop_
_entity_poly.entity_id
_entity_poly.type
_entity_poly.pdbx_seq_one_letter_code
_entity_poly.pdbx_strand_id
1 'polypeptide(L)' 'AIKFNGGGHVNHSIFWKNLKPISEGGGEPPHGKLGWAIDEDFGSFEALVKKMNAEGAALQGSGWVWLALDKEAK' A
#
# COMPACT_ATOMS: atom_id res chain seq x y z
N ALA A 1 2.47 -23.74 9.92
CA ALA A 1 3.80 -23.10 9.80
C ALA A 1 4.03 -22.43 8.44
N ILE A 2 3.88 -23.15 7.31
CA ILE A 2 4.22 -22.63 5.97
C ILE A 2 3.50 -21.34 5.58
N LYS A 3 2.17 -21.27 5.73
CA LYS A 3 1.41 -20.03 5.41
C LYS A 3 1.82 -18.84 6.28
N PHE A 4 2.06 -19.05 7.57
CA PHE A 4 2.42 -17.99 8.51
C PHE A 4 3.84 -17.46 8.26
N ASN A 5 4.83 -18.36 8.21
CA ASN A 5 6.23 -17.96 8.03
C ASN A 5 6.51 -17.53 6.58
N GLY A 6 5.96 -18.26 5.59
CA GLY A 6 6.08 -17.89 4.18
C GLY A 6 5.36 -16.59 3.86
N GLY A 7 4.14 -16.40 4.38
CA GLY A 7 3.42 -15.14 4.27
C GLY A 7 4.17 -13.99 4.95
N GLY A 8 4.71 -14.23 6.14
CA GLY A 8 5.57 -13.25 6.84
C GLY A 8 6.77 -12.84 6.00
N HIS A 9 7.48 -13.80 5.38
CA HIS A 9 8.60 -13.50 4.49
C HIS A 9 8.17 -12.63 3.30
N VAL A 10 7.11 -13.03 2.58
CA VAL A 10 6.60 -12.27 1.43
C VAL A 10 6.20 -10.85 1.82
N ASN A 11 5.43 -10.70 2.90
CA ASN A 11 4.94 -9.39 3.34
C ASN A 11 6.11 -8.45 3.68
N HIS A 12 7.11 -8.91 4.44
CA HIS A 12 8.26 -8.08 4.79
C HIS A 12 9.18 -7.82 3.60
N SER A 13 9.36 -8.79 2.69
CA SER A 13 10.12 -8.56 1.45
C SER A 13 9.51 -7.48 0.57
N ILE A 14 8.18 -7.37 0.53
CA ILE A 14 7.48 -6.27 -0.16
C ILE A 14 7.62 -4.96 0.63
N PHE A 15 7.40 -5.00 1.94
CA PHE A 15 7.48 -3.83 2.82
C PHE A 15 8.83 -3.12 2.73
N TRP A 16 9.95 -3.85 2.72
CA TRP A 16 11.25 -3.19 2.62
C TRP A 16 11.51 -2.56 1.25
N LYS A 17 10.84 -3.02 0.19
CA LYS A 17 10.99 -2.48 -1.17
C LYS A 17 10.07 -1.28 -1.45
N ASN A 18 9.04 -1.06 -0.64
CA ASN A 18 8.13 0.07 -0.79
C ASN A 18 8.43 1.24 0.18
N LEU A 19 9.49 1.12 0.97
CA LEU A 19 10.03 2.19 1.81
C LEU A 19 11.31 2.76 1.18
N LYS A 20 11.48 4.08 1.31
CA LYS A 20 12.64 4.81 0.80
C LYS A 20 12.94 6.01 1.70
N PRO A 21 14.21 6.39 1.91
CA PRO A 21 14.54 7.64 2.61
C PRO A 21 13.95 8.85 1.89
N ILE A 22 13.55 9.88 2.64
CA ILE A 22 13.01 11.14 2.07
C ILE A 22 14.03 11.78 1.14
N SER A 23 15.33 11.75 1.50
CA SER A 23 16.43 12.26 0.68
C SER A 23 16.58 11.58 -0.68
N GLU A 24 15.92 10.44 -0.87
CA GLU A 24 15.93 9.70 -2.13
C GLU A 24 14.53 9.68 -2.77
N GLY A 25 13.57 10.49 -2.32
CA GLY A 25 12.21 10.56 -2.87
C GLY A 25 11.17 9.73 -2.13
N GLY A 26 11.48 9.22 -0.94
CA GLY A 26 10.48 8.61 -0.06
C GLY A 26 9.42 9.63 0.38
N GLY A 27 8.14 9.29 0.18
CA GLY A 27 7.01 10.16 0.52
C GLY A 27 6.58 11.12 -0.60
N GLU A 28 7.25 11.13 -1.75
CA GLU A 28 6.77 11.84 -2.93
C GLU A 28 5.52 11.15 -3.51
N PRO A 29 4.48 11.91 -3.91
CA PRO A 29 3.28 11.34 -4.52
C PRO A 29 3.59 10.56 -5.81
N PRO A 30 2.85 9.48 -6.09
CA PRO A 30 3.04 8.72 -7.32
C PRO A 30 2.68 9.53 -8.56
N HIS A 31 3.40 9.27 -9.66
CA HIS A 31 3.20 9.94 -10.94
C HIS A 31 2.75 8.96 -12.03
N GLY A 32 2.33 9.51 -13.17
CA GLY A 32 1.93 8.75 -14.35
C GLY A 32 0.70 7.89 -14.08
N LYS A 33 0.68 6.67 -14.64
CA LYS A 33 -0.51 5.79 -14.62
C LYS A 33 -1.02 5.48 -13.21
N LEU A 34 -0.11 5.27 -12.25
CA LEU A 34 -0.50 4.99 -10.87
C LEU A 34 -1.12 6.23 -10.20
N GLY A 35 -0.54 7.41 -10.40
CA GLY A 35 -1.11 8.66 -9.87
C GLY A 35 -2.51 8.90 -10.42
N TRP A 36 -2.70 8.77 -11.74
CA TRP A 36 -4.01 8.92 -12.36
C TRP A 36 -5.04 7.90 -11.88
N ALA A 37 -4.65 6.62 -11.75
CA ALA A 37 -5.55 5.60 -11.20
C ALA A 37 -5.94 5.90 -9.75
N ILE A 38 -5.01 6.44 -8.95
CA ILE A 38 -5.32 6.84 -7.57
C ILE A 38 -6.33 8.00 -7.54
N ASP A 39 -6.15 8.99 -8.40
CA ASP A 39 -7.09 10.12 -8.48
C ASP A 39 -8.47 9.66 -8.98
N GLU A 40 -8.53 8.71 -9.92
CA GLU A 40 -9.79 8.15 -10.43
C GLU A 40 -10.54 7.31 -9.38
N ASP A 41 -9.83 6.38 -8.72
CA ASP A 41 -10.46 5.41 -7.79
C ASP A 41 -10.70 5.98 -6.40
N PHE A 42 -9.84 6.90 -5.94
CA PHE A 42 -9.87 7.42 -4.57
C PHE A 42 -10.09 8.94 -4.49
N GLY A 43 -10.08 9.65 -5.61
CA GLY A 43 -10.30 11.10 -5.69
C GLY A 43 -9.04 11.95 -5.50
N SER A 44 -8.11 11.52 -4.64
CA SER A 44 -6.77 12.10 -4.53
C SER A 44 -5.81 11.18 -3.78
N PHE A 45 -4.50 11.46 -3.85
CA PHE A 45 -3.50 10.78 -3.04
C PHE A 45 -3.75 10.93 -1.53
N GLU A 46 -4.14 12.11 -1.05
CA GLU A 46 -4.49 12.34 0.36
C GLU A 46 -5.71 11.53 0.79
N ALA A 47 -6.71 11.40 -0.08
CA ALA A 47 -7.89 10.59 0.17
C ALA A 47 -7.52 9.10 0.31
N LEU A 48 -6.64 8.60 -0.56
CA LEU A 48 -6.06 7.26 -0.43
C LEU A 48 -5.31 7.10 0.91
N VAL A 49 -4.42 8.02 1.27
CA VAL A 49 -3.67 7.98 2.53
C VAL A 49 -4.63 7.93 3.73
N LYS A 50 -5.68 8.76 3.72
CA LYS A 50 -6.71 8.75 4.76
C LYS A 50 -7.44 7.41 4.83
N LYS A 51 -7.81 6.83 3.69
CA LYS A 51 -8.47 5.52 3.60
C LYS A 51 -7.57 4.42 4.16
N MET A 52 -6.31 4.33 3.72
CA MET A 52 -5.37 3.31 4.21
C MET A 52 -5.11 3.43 5.72
N ASN A 53 -4.96 4.65 6.23
CA ASN A 53 -4.77 4.89 7.67
C ASN A 53 -6.01 4.49 8.48
N ALA A 54 -7.21 4.78 7.98
CA ALA A 54 -8.45 4.40 8.66
C ALA A 54 -8.61 2.87 8.72
N GLU A 55 -8.36 2.15 7.62
CA GLU A 55 -8.38 0.69 7.60
C GLU A 55 -7.31 0.10 8.54
N GLY A 56 -6.12 0.69 8.56
CA GLY A 56 -5.02 0.24 9.42
C GLY A 56 -5.34 0.40 10.90
N ALA A 57 -5.95 1.53 11.27
CA ALA A 57 -6.40 1.78 12.63
C ALA A 57 -7.56 0.87 13.06
N ALA A 58 -8.38 0.40 12.12
CA ALA A 58 -9.51 -0.49 12.39
C ALA A 58 -9.11 -1.96 12.58
N LEU A 59 -7.87 -2.35 12.23
CA LEU A 59 -7.38 -3.71 12.44
C LEU A 59 -7.34 -4.07 13.93
N GLN A 60 -8.09 -5.11 14.31
CA GLN A 60 -8.05 -5.66 15.67
C GLN A 60 -7.04 -6.80 15.75
N GLY A 61 -5.89 -6.54 16.37
CA GLY A 61 -4.76 -7.47 16.45
C GLY A 61 -3.71 -7.18 15.38
N SER A 62 -2.92 -8.19 15.00
CA SER A 62 -1.85 -8.03 14.01
C SER A 62 -2.36 -8.24 12.57
N GLY A 63 -1.98 -7.36 11.65
CA GLY A 63 -2.43 -7.44 10.25
C GLY A 63 -1.67 -6.51 9.31
N TRP A 64 -2.15 -6.41 8.08
CA TRP A 64 -1.60 -5.58 7.01
C TRP A 64 -2.75 -4.87 6.26
N VAL A 65 -2.48 -3.66 5.78
CA VAL A 65 -3.34 -2.95 4.81
C VAL A 65 -2.56 -2.83 3.51
N TRP A 66 -3.25 -3.08 2.40
CA TRP A 66 -2.63 -3.10 1.07
C TRP A 66 -3.38 -2.16 0.13
N LEU A 67 -2.61 -1.39 -0.65
CA LEU A 67 -3.06 -0.92 -1.95
C LEU A 67 -2.69 -2.00 -2.96
N ALA A 68 -3.67 -2.50 -3.71
CA ALA A 68 -3.49 -3.61 -4.64
C ALA A 68 -4.17 -3.32 -5.98
N LEU A 69 -3.59 -3.88 -7.04
CA LEU A 69 -4.19 -3.92 -8.37
C LEU A 69 -4.94 -5.25 -8.52
N ASP A 70 -6.25 -5.17 -8.74
CA ASP A 70 -7.00 -6.30 -9.27
C ASP A 70 -6.71 -6.39 -10.78
N LYS A 71 -6.21 -7.54 -11.23
CA LYS A 71 -5.83 -7.77 -12.64
C LYS A 71 -7.01 -8.23 -13.50
N GLU A 72 -8.12 -8.59 -12.87
CA GLU A 72 -9.34 -9.08 -13.52
C GLU A 72 -10.41 -7.99 -13.61
N ALA A 73 -10.37 -7.01 -12.69
CA ALA A 73 -11.13 -5.77 -12.83
C ALA A 73 -10.70 -5.03 -14.10
N LYS A 74 -11.68 -4.68 -14.94
CA LYS A 74 -11.48 -3.99 -16.21
C LYS A 74 -11.35 -2.49 -16.02
#